data_AF-A0A4S4BFP1-F1
#
_entry.id   AF-A0A4S4BFP1-F1
#
_cell.length_a   1.000
_cell.length_b   1.000
_cell.length_c   1.000
_cell.angle_alpha   90.00
_cell.angle_beta   90.00
_cell.angle_gamma   90.00
#
_symmetry.space_group_name_H-M   'P 1'
#
loop_
_entity.id
_entity.type
_entity.pdbx_description
1 polymer ?
#
loop_
_entity_poly.entity_id
_entity_poly.type
_entity_poly.pdbx_seq_one_letter_code
_entity_poly.pdbx_strand_id
1 'polypeptide(L)'
;ERQLDRNSRNSSKPPSSDGYRKPVNLRSKGGKKGAPKGHPGTTLEFVADPDHIVVHKLTTCADCGHSLADATHKGFERRQEVDIPLPRSRTTEHRAETGCCAHCGRKQVAAFPPHIQASTQYGLGFAAWAAYFYAYHMIPVKRIADLFEDMTTYRPSEATVLSLLQTSYEVLEPI
;
A
#
# COMPACT_ATOMS: atom_id res chain seq x y z
N GLU A 1 -21.01 62.02 44.33
CA GLU A 1 -19.92 61.33 43.60
C GLU A 1 -19.81 59.88 44.06
N ARG A 2 -19.87 58.94 43.11
CA ARG A 2 -19.49 57.50 43.10
C ARG A 2 -20.45 56.76 42.16
N GLN A 3 -20.11 56.68 40.88
CA GLN A 3 -20.71 55.66 40.00
C GLN A 3 -20.08 54.31 40.37
N LEU A 4 -20.81 53.54 41.18
CA LEU A 4 -20.48 52.15 41.46
C LEU A 4 -20.69 51.31 40.20
N ASP A 5 -19.73 50.42 39.92
CA ASP A 5 -19.73 49.48 38.81
C ASP A 5 -20.84 48.42 39.01
N ARG A 6 -22.08 48.78 38.64
CA ARG A 6 -23.28 47.99 38.90
C ARG A 6 -23.53 46.97 37.78
N ASN A 7 -23.54 45.69 38.13
CA ASN A 7 -23.87 44.55 37.26
C ASN A 7 -25.06 43.76 37.83
N SER A 8 -25.53 42.72 37.12
CA SER A 8 -26.69 41.92 37.56
C SER A 8 -26.46 41.13 38.85
N ARG A 9 -25.21 41.06 39.34
CA ARG A 9 -24.85 40.40 40.60
C ARG A 9 -24.90 41.33 41.80
N ASN A 10 -24.75 42.64 41.61
CA ASN A 10 -24.77 43.64 42.70
C ASN A 10 -25.88 44.70 42.51
N SER A 11 -26.77 44.50 41.54
CA SER A 11 -27.94 45.34 41.30
C SER A 11 -29.10 44.50 40.79
N SER A 12 -30.33 44.94 41.06
CA SER A 12 -31.60 44.32 40.60
C SER A 12 -31.85 44.46 39.09
N LYS A 13 -30.79 44.64 38.30
CA LYS A 13 -30.85 44.64 36.84
C LYS A 13 -30.82 43.19 36.32
N PRO A 14 -31.61 42.85 35.30
CA PRO A 14 -31.60 41.51 34.73
C PRO A 14 -30.23 41.20 34.06
N PRO A 15 -29.80 39.92 34.04
CA PRO A 15 -28.50 39.52 33.48
C PRO A 15 -28.30 39.88 32.00
N SER A 16 -29.40 40.05 31.25
CA SER A 16 -29.39 40.48 29.85
C SER A 16 -28.89 41.92 29.65
N SER A 17 -28.84 42.72 30.71
CA SER A 17 -28.35 44.11 30.69
C SER A 17 -26.85 44.23 31.01
N ASP A 18 -26.21 43.13 31.43
CA ASP A 18 -24.76 43.05 31.57
C ASP A 18 -24.18 42.87 30.15
N GLY A 19 -23.76 43.97 29.52
CA GLY A 19 -23.31 43.99 28.13
C GLY A 19 -22.29 42.90 27.76
N TYR A 20 -22.20 42.58 26.46
CA TYR A 20 -21.39 41.49 25.91
C TYR A 20 -19.92 41.51 26.39
N ARG A 21 -19.57 40.59 27.29
CA ARG A 21 -18.19 40.41 27.75
C ARG A 21 -17.45 39.50 26.77
N LYS A 22 -16.49 40.05 26.03
CA LYS A 22 -15.59 39.26 25.19
C LYS A 22 -14.76 38.33 26.07
N PRO A 23 -14.73 37.01 25.82
CA PRO A 23 -13.88 36.10 26.57
C PRO A 23 -12.41 36.46 26.36
N VAL A 24 -11.65 36.53 27.46
CA VAL A 24 -10.21 36.81 27.41
C VAL A 24 -9.51 35.53 26.95
N ASN A 25 -8.74 35.62 25.87
CA ASN A 25 -7.97 34.48 25.37
C ASN A 25 -6.84 34.15 26.35
N LEU A 26 -6.99 33.05 27.08
CA LEU A 26 -6.01 32.54 28.05
C LEU A 26 -4.90 31.69 27.39
N ARG A 27 -4.93 31.47 26.07
CA ARG A 27 -3.92 30.65 25.39
C ARG A 27 -2.58 31.39 25.37
N SER A 28 -1.56 30.77 25.95
CA SER A 28 -0.16 31.16 25.72
C SER A 28 0.19 30.99 24.24
N LYS A 29 1.07 31.87 23.72
CA LYS A 29 1.60 31.71 22.35
C LYS A 29 2.27 30.35 22.24
N GLY A 30 1.69 29.44 21.44
CA GLY A 30 2.27 28.13 21.18
C GLY A 30 3.66 28.26 20.56
N GLY A 31 4.60 27.43 21.03
CA GLY A 31 5.95 27.33 20.47
C GLY A 31 5.96 26.86 19.01
N LYS A 32 7.16 26.88 18.41
CA LYS A 32 7.40 26.59 16.98
C LYS A 32 6.59 25.38 16.50
N LYS A 33 5.78 25.58 15.45
CA LYS A 33 5.06 24.52 14.75
C LYS A 33 6.04 23.74 13.87
N GLY A 34 6.30 22.49 14.21
CA GLY A 34 7.12 21.56 13.44
C GLY A 34 7.32 20.26 14.20
N ALA A 35 7.69 19.19 13.49
CA ALA A 35 8.09 17.95 14.13
C ALA A 35 9.28 18.23 15.09
N PRO A 36 9.29 17.65 16.31
CA PRO A 36 10.43 17.73 17.21
C PRO A 36 11.74 17.36 16.52
N LYS A 37 12.82 18.09 16.81
CA LYS A 37 14.16 17.66 16.38
C LYS A 37 14.46 16.30 17.04
N GLY A 38 14.86 15.30 16.24
CA GLY A 38 15.26 13.98 16.74
C GLY A 38 14.50 12.78 16.18
N HIS A 39 13.55 12.96 15.26
CA HIS A 39 12.99 11.83 14.53
C HIS A 39 14.07 11.21 13.63
N PRO A 40 14.26 9.87 13.65
CA PRO A 40 15.11 9.21 12.67
C PRO A 40 14.52 9.47 11.28
N GLY A 41 15.34 10.03 10.39
CA GLY A 41 14.96 10.20 9.00
C GLY A 41 14.91 8.85 8.30
N THR A 42 13.88 8.62 7.48
CA THR A 42 13.78 7.48 6.57
C THR A 42 14.04 7.97 5.15
N THR A 43 15.23 8.52 4.91
CA THR A 43 15.63 8.93 3.56
C THR A 43 15.75 7.69 2.69
N LEU A 44 15.19 7.73 1.48
CA LEU A 44 15.34 6.64 0.52
C LEU A 44 16.82 6.46 0.17
N GLU A 45 17.34 5.28 0.43
CA GLU A 45 18.76 4.97 0.24
C GLU A 45 19.06 4.59 -1.21
N PHE A 46 20.27 4.94 -1.64
CA PHE A 46 20.78 4.54 -2.95
C PHE A 46 21.12 3.04 -2.94
N VAL A 47 20.49 2.26 -3.82
CA VAL A 47 20.71 0.82 -3.94
C VAL A 47 22.03 0.56 -4.68
N ALA A 48 22.90 -0.27 -4.12
CA ALA A 48 24.20 -0.56 -4.72
C ALA A 48 24.07 -1.33 -6.05
N ASP A 49 23.15 -2.28 -6.11
CA ASP A 49 22.89 -3.18 -7.24
C ASP A 49 21.41 -3.06 -7.68
N PRO A 50 21.07 -2.14 -8.60
CA PRO A 50 19.70 -1.97 -9.07
C PRO A 50 19.30 -3.06 -10.08
N ASP A 51 18.02 -3.40 -10.14
CA ASP A 51 17.49 -4.44 -11.05
C ASP A 51 17.83 -4.15 -12.53
N HIS A 52 17.83 -2.87 -12.91
CA HIS A 52 18.12 -2.41 -14.26
C HIS A 52 19.00 -1.14 -14.25
N ILE A 53 19.96 -1.08 -15.18
CA ILE A 53 20.80 0.11 -15.41
C ILE A 53 20.54 0.62 -16.83
N VAL A 54 20.01 1.84 -16.93
CA VAL A 54 19.84 2.55 -18.20
C VAL A 54 20.95 3.59 -18.33
N VAL A 55 21.82 3.42 -19.33
CA VAL A 55 22.90 4.37 -19.61
C VAL A 55 22.44 5.38 -20.66
N HIS A 56 22.34 6.64 -20.26
CA HIS A 56 22.09 7.75 -21.18
C HIS A 56 23.39 8.17 -21.86
N LYS A 57 23.51 7.93 -23.16
CA LYS A 57 24.72 8.26 -23.93
C LYS A 57 24.87 9.76 -24.12
N LEU A 58 26.10 10.23 -24.01
CA LEU A 58 26.47 11.59 -24.39
C LEU A 58 26.48 11.69 -25.91
N THR A 59 25.53 12.43 -26.48
CA THR A 59 25.33 12.49 -27.94
C THR A 59 25.75 13.83 -28.53
N THR A 60 25.35 14.93 -27.91
CA THR A 60 25.60 16.29 -28.41
C THR A 60 25.99 17.23 -27.28
N CYS A 61 26.88 18.18 -27.59
CA CYS A 61 27.25 19.24 -26.67
C CYS A 61 26.10 20.24 -26.53
N ALA A 62 25.67 20.51 -25.29
CA ALA A 62 24.60 21.46 -25.02
C ALA A 62 24.96 22.91 -25.41
N ASP A 63 26.24 23.27 -25.36
CA ASP A 63 26.70 24.64 -25.61
C ASP A 63 26.94 24.93 -27.10
N CYS A 64 27.55 23.99 -27.85
CA CYS A 64 27.95 24.20 -29.24
C CYS A 64 27.29 23.25 -30.26
N GLY A 65 26.44 22.33 -29.81
CA GLY A 65 25.68 21.42 -30.66
C GLY A 65 26.48 20.33 -31.37
N HIS A 66 27.81 20.31 -31.25
CA HIS A 66 28.65 19.31 -31.91
C HIS A 66 28.43 17.91 -31.35
N SER A 67 28.63 16.90 -32.21
CA SER A 67 28.60 15.49 -31.82
C SER A 67 29.64 15.17 -30.76
N LEU A 68 29.23 14.39 -29.76
CA LEU A 68 30.09 13.87 -28.69
C LEU A 68 30.30 12.36 -28.83
N ALA A 69 30.04 11.79 -30.02
CA ALA A 69 30.25 10.37 -30.29
C ALA A 69 31.68 9.90 -30.00
N ASP A 70 32.68 10.76 -30.27
CA ASP A 70 34.11 10.47 -30.05
C ASP A 70 34.66 11.08 -28.75
N ALA A 71 33.78 11.63 -27.89
CA ALA A 71 34.22 12.27 -26.65
C ALA A 71 34.77 11.23 -25.65
N THR A 72 35.83 11.58 -24.94
CA THR A 72 36.37 10.73 -23.87
C THR A 72 35.41 10.71 -22.68
N HIS A 73 34.81 9.55 -22.41
CA HIS A 73 33.91 9.34 -21.28
C HIS A 73 34.67 9.35 -19.94
N LYS A 74 34.25 10.19 -18.99
CA LYS A 74 34.93 10.36 -17.69
C LYS A 74 34.21 9.71 -16.49
N GLY A 75 32.97 9.26 -16.67
CA GLY A 75 32.18 8.65 -15.60
C GLY A 75 30.68 8.90 -15.76
N PHE A 76 29.90 8.46 -14.77
CA PHE A 76 28.45 8.61 -14.76
C PHE A 76 28.01 9.45 -13.58
N GLU A 77 27.08 10.38 -13.82
CA GLU A 77 26.22 10.88 -12.75
C GLU A 77 25.10 9.87 -12.52
N ARG A 78 24.91 9.45 -11.27
CA ARG A 78 23.98 8.37 -10.93
C ARG A 78 22.71 8.95 -10.29
N ARG A 79 21.55 8.50 -10.78
CA ARG A 79 20.23 8.72 -10.19
C ARG A 79 19.47 7.39 -10.22
N GLN A 80 18.65 7.15 -9.21
CA GLN A 80 17.81 5.96 -9.13
C GLN A 80 16.36 6.35 -8.96
N GLU A 81 15.50 5.64 -9.68
CA GLU A 81 14.06 5.65 -9.54
C GLU A 81 13.68 4.30 -8.91
N VAL A 82 12.92 4.35 -7.82
CA VAL A 82 12.30 3.15 -7.22
C VAL A 82 10.84 3.21 -7.61
N ASP A 83 10.47 2.36 -8.56
CA ASP A 83 9.10 2.28 -9.09
C ASP A 83 8.45 0.94 -8.71
N ILE A 84 7.11 0.91 -8.74
CA ILE A 84 6.32 -0.29 -8.50
C ILE A 84 5.73 -0.72 -9.85
N PRO A 85 6.35 -1.67 -10.57
CA PRO A 85 5.75 -2.18 -11.80
C PRO A 85 4.39 -2.82 -11.48
N LEU A 86 3.47 -2.80 -12.45
CA LEU A 86 2.14 -3.41 -12.29
C LEU A 86 2.26 -4.82 -11.66
N PRO A 87 1.58 -5.09 -10.53
CA PRO A 87 1.69 -6.37 -9.84
C PRO A 87 1.34 -7.54 -10.76
N ARG A 88 2.33 -8.33 -11.15
CA ARG A 88 2.08 -9.46 -12.06
C ARG A 88 1.54 -10.64 -11.28
N SER A 89 0.34 -11.09 -11.63
CA SER A 89 -0.16 -12.41 -11.25
C SER A 89 0.63 -13.50 -11.99
N ARG A 90 0.88 -14.62 -11.30
CA ARG A 90 1.56 -15.79 -11.86
C ARG A 90 0.60 -16.98 -11.89
N THR A 91 0.30 -17.48 -13.08
CA THR A 91 -0.49 -18.70 -13.28
C THR A 91 0.44 -19.89 -13.49
N THR A 92 0.20 -20.99 -12.78
CA THR A 92 0.91 -22.26 -12.98
C THR A 92 -0.09 -23.32 -13.41
N GLU A 93 0.11 -23.88 -14.60
CA GLU A 93 -0.72 -24.99 -15.09
C GLU A 93 -0.17 -26.31 -14.55
N HIS A 94 -0.98 -27.04 -13.80
CA HIS A 94 -0.66 -28.41 -13.38
C HIS A 94 -1.24 -29.37 -14.40
N ARG A 95 -0.40 -30.21 -15.02
CA ARG A 95 -0.83 -31.23 -15.99
C ARG A 95 -0.66 -32.63 -15.40
N ALA A 96 -1.72 -33.41 -15.45
CA ALA A 96 -1.68 -34.83 -15.11
C ALA A 96 -1.56 -35.65 -16.40
N GLU A 97 -0.51 -36.47 -16.51
CA GLU A 97 -0.39 -37.41 -17.60
C GLU A 97 -1.50 -38.47 -17.52
N THR A 98 -1.98 -38.91 -18.68
CA THR A 98 -2.94 -40.01 -18.79
C THR A 98 -2.37 -41.07 -19.72
N GLY A 99 -2.59 -42.34 -19.37
CA GLY A 99 -2.11 -43.46 -20.17
C GLY A 99 -2.89 -44.73 -19.89
N CYS A 100 -2.67 -45.78 -20.67
CA CYS A 100 -3.26 -47.10 -20.41
C CYS A 100 -2.18 -48.05 -19.87
N CYS A 101 -2.50 -48.82 -18.84
CA CYS A 101 -1.60 -49.84 -18.34
C CYS A 101 -1.36 -50.91 -19.41
N ALA A 102 -0.10 -51.18 -19.77
CA ALA A 102 0.25 -52.18 -20.78
C ALA A 102 -0.18 -53.61 -20.43
N HIS A 103 -0.35 -53.92 -19.13
CA HIS A 103 -0.72 -55.25 -18.66
C HIS A 103 -2.24 -55.48 -18.63
N CYS A 104 -3.03 -54.54 -18.14
CA CYS A 104 -4.49 -54.72 -17.95
C CYS A 104 -5.36 -53.78 -18.80
N GLY A 105 -4.76 -52.91 -19.63
CA GLY A 105 -5.46 -51.96 -20.49
C GLY A 105 -6.17 -50.81 -19.77
N ARG A 106 -6.21 -50.81 -18.43
CA ARG A 106 -6.94 -49.79 -17.64
C ARG A 106 -6.31 -48.41 -17.79
N LYS A 107 -7.15 -47.40 -18.00
CA LYS A 107 -6.76 -45.99 -18.02
C LYS A 107 -6.26 -45.55 -16.63
N GLN A 108 -5.13 -44.89 -16.61
CA GLN A 108 -4.48 -44.27 -15.45
C GLN A 108 -4.36 -42.77 -15.67
N VAL A 109 -4.41 -42.01 -14.58
CA VAL A 109 -4.21 -40.56 -14.56
C VAL A 109 -3.29 -40.24 -13.39
N ALA A 110 -2.25 -39.45 -13.63
CA ALA A 110 -1.36 -38.98 -12.56
C ALA A 110 -2.15 -38.14 -11.54
N ALA A 111 -1.82 -38.27 -10.27
CA ALA A 111 -2.49 -37.51 -9.21
C ALA A 111 -1.98 -36.05 -9.20
N PHE A 112 -2.89 -35.11 -8.97
CA PHE A 112 -2.51 -33.74 -8.64
C PHE A 112 -2.03 -33.65 -7.18
N PRO A 113 -1.17 -32.66 -6.84
CA PRO A 113 -0.85 -32.36 -5.45
C PRO A 113 -2.12 -32.06 -4.62
N PRO A 114 -2.17 -32.38 -3.31
CA PRO A 114 -3.40 -32.26 -2.50
C PRO A 114 -4.04 -30.87 -2.44
N HIS A 115 -3.25 -29.81 -2.65
CA HIS A 115 -3.71 -28.42 -2.63
C HIS A 115 -4.29 -27.96 -3.97
N ILE A 116 -4.16 -28.73 -5.04
CA ILE A 116 -4.76 -28.46 -6.35
C ILE A 116 -6.06 -29.26 -6.46
N GLN A 117 -7.17 -28.60 -6.12
CA GLN A 117 -8.47 -29.25 -5.95
C GLN A 117 -9.49 -28.85 -7.02
N ALA A 118 -9.30 -27.71 -7.67
CA ALA A 118 -10.17 -27.22 -8.74
C ALA A 118 -9.42 -27.08 -10.06
N SER A 119 -10.16 -27.04 -11.18
CA SER A 119 -9.59 -26.78 -12.51
C SER A 119 -8.87 -25.44 -12.58
N THR A 120 -9.40 -24.43 -11.89
CA THR A 120 -8.77 -23.12 -11.68
C THR A 120 -9.03 -22.70 -10.24
N GLN A 121 -8.00 -22.25 -9.53
CA GLN A 121 -8.12 -21.75 -8.15
C GLN A 121 -7.13 -20.62 -7.88
N TYR A 122 -7.45 -19.78 -6.90
CA TYR A 122 -6.51 -18.81 -6.37
C TYR A 122 -5.47 -19.51 -5.49
N GLY A 123 -4.23 -19.04 -5.55
CA GLY A 123 -3.12 -19.56 -4.73
C GLY A 123 -3.06 -18.92 -3.34
N LEU A 124 -2.21 -19.47 -2.47
CA LEU A 124 -2.01 -18.98 -1.09
C LEU A 124 -1.62 -17.49 -1.01
N GLY A 125 -0.95 -16.95 -2.03
CA GLY A 125 -0.62 -15.52 -2.08
C GLY A 125 -1.87 -14.63 -2.08
N PHE A 126 -2.92 -15.00 -2.81
CA PHE A 126 -4.20 -14.28 -2.79
C PHE A 126 -4.85 -14.36 -1.40
N ALA A 127 -4.80 -15.52 -0.75
CA ALA A 127 -5.33 -15.69 0.60
C ALA A 127 -4.61 -14.81 1.62
N ALA A 128 -3.28 -14.81 1.60
CA ALA A 128 -2.44 -14.00 2.48
C ALA A 128 -2.71 -12.50 2.31
N TRP A 129 -2.78 -12.01 1.06
CA TRP A 129 -3.09 -10.60 0.80
C TRP A 129 -4.52 -10.24 1.21
N ALA A 130 -5.51 -11.10 0.94
CA ALA A 130 -6.88 -10.87 1.37
C ALA A 130 -6.97 -10.76 2.90
N ALA A 131 -6.32 -11.68 3.63
CA ALA A 131 -6.26 -11.66 5.08
C ALA A 131 -5.56 -10.39 5.60
N TYR A 132 -4.45 -9.98 4.99
CA TYR A 132 -3.74 -8.76 5.37
C TYR A 132 -4.58 -7.50 5.14
N PHE A 133 -5.20 -7.36 3.97
CA PHE A 133 -6.06 -6.22 3.66
C PHE A 133 -7.30 -6.16 4.55
N TYR A 134 -7.88 -7.31 4.88
CA TYR A 134 -9.05 -7.38 5.73
C TYR A 134 -8.70 -7.15 7.21
N ALA A 135 -7.78 -7.92 7.76
CA ALA A 135 -7.51 -7.94 9.21
C ALA A 135 -6.66 -6.74 9.66
N TYR A 136 -5.64 -6.36 8.89
CA TYR A 136 -4.73 -5.29 9.28
C TYR A 136 -5.19 -3.92 8.77
N HIS A 137 -5.62 -3.84 7.51
CA HIS A 137 -6.05 -2.57 6.90
C HIS A 137 -7.55 -2.31 6.98
N MET A 138 -8.35 -3.27 7.47
CA MET A 138 -9.80 -3.12 7.67
C MET A 138 -10.55 -2.71 6.40
N ILE A 139 -10.07 -3.18 5.23
CA ILE A 139 -10.66 -2.86 3.94
C ILE A 139 -11.94 -3.69 3.74
N PRO A 140 -13.08 -3.07 3.37
CA PRO A 140 -14.31 -3.82 3.09
C PRO A 140 -14.11 -4.84 1.95
N VAL A 141 -14.75 -6.01 2.07
CA VAL A 141 -14.59 -7.15 1.15
C VAL A 141 -14.71 -6.77 -0.33
N LYS A 142 -15.72 -5.97 -0.69
CA LYS A 142 -15.87 -5.46 -2.06
C LYS A 142 -14.65 -4.67 -2.54
N ARG A 143 -14.10 -3.80 -1.69
CA ARG A 143 -12.91 -3.01 -2.04
C ARG A 143 -11.65 -3.86 -2.12
N ILE A 144 -11.58 -4.98 -1.39
CA ILE A 144 -10.50 -5.96 -1.56
C ILE A 144 -10.60 -6.61 -2.96
N ALA A 145 -11.79 -6.97 -3.42
CA ALA A 145 -11.98 -7.50 -4.77
C ALA A 145 -11.57 -6.49 -5.85
N ASP A 146 -11.98 -5.23 -5.71
CA ASP A 146 -11.60 -4.14 -6.62
C ASP A 146 -10.06 -3.92 -6.60
N LEU A 147 -9.43 -3.96 -5.41
CA LEU A 147 -7.97 -3.81 -5.27
C LEU A 147 -7.20 -4.94 -5.98
N PHE A 148 -7.69 -6.18 -5.91
CA PHE A 148 -7.08 -7.29 -6.64
C PHE A 148 -7.21 -7.11 -8.17
N GLU A 149 -8.32 -6.57 -8.65
CA GLU A 149 -8.51 -6.27 -10.08
C GLU A 149 -7.54 -5.18 -10.54
N ASP A 150 -7.45 -4.07 -9.79
CA ASP A 150 -6.57 -2.94 -10.10
C ASP A 150 -5.09 -3.36 -10.12
N MET A 151 -4.69 -4.22 -9.18
CA MET A 151 -3.29 -4.65 -9.06
C MET A 151 -2.94 -5.79 -10.03
N THR A 152 -3.83 -6.77 -10.20
CA THR A 152 -3.45 -8.08 -10.80
C THR A 152 -4.26 -8.47 -12.02
N THR A 153 -5.26 -7.67 -12.41
CA THR A 153 -6.29 -7.94 -13.44
C THR A 153 -7.29 -9.05 -13.09
N TYR A 154 -7.14 -9.71 -11.94
CA TYR A 154 -8.08 -10.73 -11.45
C TYR A 154 -9.01 -10.15 -10.40
N ARG A 155 -10.32 -10.20 -10.67
CA ARG A 155 -11.36 -9.79 -9.73
C ARG A 155 -12.02 -11.00 -9.07
N PRO A 156 -11.66 -11.39 -7.83
CA PRO A 156 -12.39 -12.42 -7.11
C PRO A 156 -13.80 -11.93 -6.76
N SER A 157 -14.77 -12.85 -6.68
CA SER A 157 -16.07 -12.50 -6.10
C SER A 157 -15.94 -12.22 -4.61
N GLU A 158 -16.87 -11.47 -4.02
CA GLU A 158 -16.88 -11.23 -2.57
C GLU A 158 -16.94 -12.56 -1.79
N ALA A 159 -17.70 -13.54 -2.29
CA ALA A 159 -17.75 -14.89 -1.73
C ALA A 159 -16.38 -15.60 -1.79
N THR A 160 -15.62 -15.41 -2.88
CA THR A 160 -14.26 -15.96 -2.98
C THR A 160 -13.32 -15.31 -1.98
N VAL A 161 -13.39 -13.99 -1.81
CA VAL A 161 -12.59 -13.28 -0.79
C VAL A 161 -12.92 -13.81 0.61
N LEU A 162 -14.20 -13.98 0.94
CA LEU A 162 -14.62 -14.57 2.22
C LEU A 162 -14.10 -16.00 2.38
N SER A 163 -14.14 -16.82 1.33
CA SER A 163 -13.57 -18.17 1.35
C SER A 163 -12.07 -18.16 1.61
N LEU A 164 -11.33 -17.23 1.02
CA LEU A 164 -9.88 -17.07 1.23
C LEU A 164 -9.55 -16.65 2.67
N LEU A 165 -10.37 -15.78 3.27
CA LEU A 165 -10.26 -15.40 4.68
C LEU A 165 -10.50 -16.61 5.60
N GLN A 166 -11.50 -17.43 5.29
CA GLN A 166 -11.79 -18.65 6.05
C GLN A 166 -10.63 -19.66 5.97
N THR A 167 -10.07 -19.90 4.79
CA THR A 167 -8.88 -20.76 4.65
C THR A 167 -7.69 -20.21 5.45
N SER A 168 -7.49 -18.90 5.43
CA SER A 168 -6.39 -18.28 6.20
C SER A 168 -6.58 -18.45 7.69
N TYR A 169 -7.82 -18.35 8.18
CA TYR A 169 -8.17 -18.59 9.57
C TYR A 169 -7.88 -20.04 9.98
N GLU A 170 -8.34 -21.02 9.21
CA GLU A 170 -8.11 -22.45 9.49
C GLU A 170 -6.63 -22.83 9.51
N VAL A 171 -5.80 -22.21 8.67
CA VAL A 171 -4.34 -22.45 8.64
C VAL A 171 -3.62 -21.78 9.82
N LEU A 172 -4.18 -20.69 10.36
CA LEU A 172 -3.58 -19.90 11.45
C LEU A 172 -4.18 -20.22 12.83
N GLU A 173 -5.23 -21.04 12.91
CA GLU A 173 -5.76 -21.52 14.19
C GLU A 173 -4.66 -22.26 14.95
N PRO A 174 -4.40 -21.91 16.23
CA PRO A 174 -3.44 -22.64 17.05
C PRO A 174 -3.90 -24.09 17.19
N ILE A 175 -2.98 -25.03 16.96
CA ILE A 175 -3.15 -26.46 17.29
C ILE A 175 -3.23 -26.64 18.81
#